data_AF-W3VHR1-F1
#
_entry.id   AF-W3VHR1-F1
#
_cell.length_a   1.000
_cell.length_b   1.000
_cell.length_c   1.000
_cell.angle_alpha   90.00
_cell.angle_beta   90.00
_cell.angle_gamma   90.00
#
_symmetry.space_group_name_H-M   'P 1'
#
loop_
_entity.id
_entity.type
_entity.pdbx_description
1 polymer ?
#
loop_
_entity_poly.entity_id
_entity_poly.type
_entity_poly.pdbx_seq_one_letter_code
_entity_poly.pdbx_strand_id
1 'polypeptide(L)'
;MSLAKSVYNTVFKRNSVYVGSIFFGAFAFGIGYDLATTAWWDAHNKGVSLASPLPHTTAQPTQQPLTHTHPCSSSSIPKRQQKQWKDIRGKFLEDSE
;
A
#
# COMPACT_ATOMS: atom_id res chain seq x y z
N MET A 1 26.78 -12.29 31.14
CA MET A 1 25.51 -11.51 31.02
C MET A 1 24.52 -12.35 30.23
N SER A 2 23.28 -12.48 30.69
CA SER A 2 22.22 -13.16 29.92
C SER A 2 21.81 -12.32 28.71
N LEU A 3 21.52 -12.98 27.57
CA LEU A 3 21.02 -12.35 26.34
C LEU A 3 19.79 -11.47 26.64
N ALA A 4 18.82 -12.00 27.40
CA ALA A 4 17.62 -11.26 27.77
C ALA A 4 17.95 -10.00 28.58
N LYS A 5 18.95 -10.08 29.47
CA LYS A 5 19.42 -8.94 30.27
C LYS A 5 20.11 -7.88 29.40
N SER A 6 20.81 -8.30 28.35
CA SER A 6 21.40 -7.40 27.36
C SER A 6 20.33 -6.69 26.56
N VAL A 7 19.37 -7.43 25.99
CA VAL A 7 18.27 -6.90 25.17
C VAL A 7 17.40 -5.93 25.98
N TYR A 8 17.09 -6.27 27.23
CA TYR A 8 16.34 -5.37 28.11
C TYR A 8 17.06 -4.03 28.31
N ASN A 9 18.36 -4.07 28.60
CA ASN A 9 19.13 -2.85 28.86
C ASN A 9 19.32 -1.98 27.60
N THR A 10 19.36 -2.58 26.41
CA THR A 10 19.58 -1.84 25.15
C THR A 10 18.29 -1.36 24.50
N VAL A 11 17.24 -2.18 24.49
CA VAL A 11 16.01 -1.91 23.72
C VAL A 11 14.86 -1.45 24.62
N PHE A 12 14.65 -2.12 25.76
CA PHE A 12 13.43 -1.92 26.56
C PHE A 12 13.57 -0.88 27.67
N LYS A 13 14.78 -0.67 28.21
CA LYS A 13 15.01 0.22 29.37
C LYS A 13 14.90 1.72 29.01
N ARG A 14 15.15 2.10 27.75
CA ARG A 14 15.16 3.50 27.29
C ARG A 14 13.87 3.82 26.55
N ASN A 15 13.02 4.69 27.11
CA ASN A 15 11.70 5.03 26.56
C ASN A 15 11.72 5.38 25.07
N SER A 16 12.66 6.21 24.62
CA SER A 16 12.78 6.62 23.22
C SER A 16 13.20 5.47 22.29
N VAL A 17 14.10 4.61 22.75
CA VAL A 17 14.55 3.43 21.98
C VAL A 17 13.45 2.37 21.94
N TYR A 18 12.74 2.18 23.05
CA TYR A 18 11.63 1.24 23.16
C TYR A 18 10.56 1.55 22.10
N VAL A 19 9.97 2.75 22.13
CA VAL A 19 8.88 3.11 21.20
C VAL A 19 9.35 3.04 19.74
N GLY A 20 10.55 3.54 19.43
CA GLY A 20 11.12 3.44 18.08
C GLY A 20 11.33 1.99 17.63
N SER A 21 11.80 1.11 18.51
CA SER A 21 12.00 -0.31 18.21
C SER A 21 10.70 -1.05 17.95
N ILE A 22 9.62 -0.70 18.66
CA ILE A 22 8.29 -1.28 18.42
C ILE A 22 7.77 -0.87 17.04
N PHE A 23 7.85 0.40 16.67
CA PHE A 23 7.38 0.85 15.35
C PHE A 23 8.21 0.28 14.21
N PHE A 24 9.54 0.29 14.34
CA PHE A 24 10.42 -0.35 13.37
C PHE A 24 10.14 -1.85 13.26
N GLY A 25 10.01 -2.53 14.41
CA GLY A 25 9.71 -3.94 14.49
C GLY A 25 8.35 -4.27 13.85
N ALA A 26 7.32 -3.48 14.09
CA ALA A 26 6.00 -3.66 13.49
C ALA A 26 6.03 -3.53 11.96
N PHE A 27 6.75 -2.54 11.42
CA PHE A 27 6.87 -2.37 9.97
C PHE A 27 7.66 -3.51 9.32
N ALA A 28 8.81 -3.87 9.89
CA ALA A 28 9.62 -4.98 9.39
C ALA A 28 8.89 -6.33 9.54
N PHE A 29 8.20 -6.54 10.65
CA PHE A 29 7.40 -7.73 10.90
C PHE A 29 6.23 -7.84 9.94
N GLY A 30 5.52 -6.76 9.61
CA GLY A 30 4.43 -6.80 8.64
C GLY A 30 4.90 -7.38 7.30
N ILE A 31 5.98 -6.83 6.73
CA ILE A 31 6.56 -7.33 5.47
C ILE A 31 6.98 -8.79 5.60
N GLY A 32 7.75 -9.13 6.63
CA GLY A 32 8.24 -10.49 6.81
C GLY A 32 7.14 -11.51 7.06
N TYR A 33 6.13 -11.14 7.84
CA TYR A 33 5.00 -11.98 8.20
C TYR A 33 4.10 -12.25 6.98
N ASP A 34 3.79 -11.23 6.17
CA ASP A 34 2.99 -11.41 4.95
C ASP A 34 3.68 -12.36 3.97
N LEU A 35 4.98 -12.18 3.73
CA LEU A 35 5.76 -13.07 2.86
C LEU A 35 5.83 -14.50 3.42
N ALA A 36 6.15 -14.65 4.71
CA ALA A 36 6.33 -15.95 5.33
C ALA A 36 5.03 -16.74 5.38
N THR A 37 3.92 -16.10 5.77
CA THR A 37 2.62 -16.75 5.85
C THR A 37 2.07 -17.10 4.47
N THR A 38 2.21 -16.22 3.47
CA THR A 38 1.84 -16.51 2.08
C THR A 38 2.64 -17.69 1.55
N ALA A 39 3.97 -17.68 1.71
CA ALA A 39 4.83 -18.76 1.23
C ALA A 39 4.50 -20.09 1.93
N TRP A 40 4.23 -20.06 3.24
CA TRP A 40 3.79 -21.24 3.98
C TRP A 40 2.44 -21.75 3.48
N TRP A 41 1.47 -20.84 3.25
CA TRP A 41 0.14 -21.18 2.76
C TRP A 41 0.19 -21.82 1.37
N ASP A 42 0.93 -21.21 0.43
CA ASP A 42 1.15 -21.74 -0.91
C ASP A 42 1.87 -23.08 -0.87
N ALA A 43 2.82 -23.24 0.06
CA ALA A 43 3.53 -24.50 0.22
C ALA A 43 2.66 -25.61 0.81
N HIS A 44 1.69 -25.25 1.64
CA HIS A 44 0.77 -26.19 2.28
C HIS A 44 -0.40 -26.56 1.37
N ASN A 45 -0.86 -25.64 0.52
CA ASN A 45 -2.00 -25.82 -0.38
C ASN A 45 -1.58 -26.01 -1.86
N LYS A 46 -0.36 -26.51 -2.10
CA LYS A 46 0.16 -26.73 -3.46
C LYS A 46 -0.84 -27.55 -4.29
N GLY A 47 -1.33 -26.97 -5.39
CA GLY A 47 -2.24 -27.61 -6.34
C GLY A 47 -3.70 -27.13 -6.32
N VAL A 48 -4.09 -26.30 -5.34
CA VAL A 48 -5.45 -25.70 -5.27
C VAL A 48 -5.46 -24.24 -5.73
N SER A 49 -4.35 -23.51 -5.54
CA SER A 49 -4.24 -22.11 -5.98
C SER A 49 -4.26 -22.04 -7.52
N LEU A 50 -5.32 -21.44 -8.08
CA LEU A 50 -5.55 -21.24 -9.53
C LEU A 50 -4.48 -20.38 -10.25
N ALA A 51 -3.44 -19.94 -9.56
CA ALA A 51 -2.33 -19.18 -10.11
C ALA A 51 -1.11 -20.09 -10.39
N SER A 52 -1.32 -21.15 -11.15
CA SER A 52 -0.22 -21.65 -11.96
C SER A 52 -0.07 -20.67 -13.13
N PRO A 53 1.07 -19.99 -13.32
CA PRO A 53 1.37 -19.43 -14.63
C PRO A 53 1.38 -20.62 -15.60
N LEU A 54 0.40 -20.66 -16.50
CA LEU A 54 0.38 -21.63 -17.58
C LEU A 54 1.77 -21.62 -18.24
N PRO A 55 2.41 -22.78 -18.42
CA PRO A 55 3.72 -22.82 -19.08
C PRO A 55 3.51 -22.37 -20.52
N HIS A 56 3.91 -21.12 -20.82
CA HIS A 56 4.22 -20.60 -22.15
C HIS A 56 3.54 -21.31 -23.33
N THR A 57 2.22 -21.47 -23.32
CA THR A 57 1.52 -21.84 -24.54
C THR A 57 1.23 -20.52 -25.22
N THR A 58 2.04 -20.26 -26.25
CA THR A 58 1.80 -19.31 -27.33
C THR A 58 0.38 -19.48 -27.84
N ALA A 59 -0.59 -18.85 -27.17
CA ALA A 59 -1.80 -18.40 -27.80
C ALA A 59 -1.57 -16.91 -28.05
N GLN A 60 -1.02 -16.60 -29.22
CA GLN A 60 -1.13 -15.26 -29.77
C GLN A 60 -2.62 -14.87 -29.68
N PRO A 61 -2.98 -13.75 -29.03
CA PRO A 61 -4.25 -13.13 -29.34
C PRO A 61 -4.12 -12.65 -30.78
N THR A 62 -4.84 -13.31 -31.69
CA THR A 62 -5.10 -12.80 -33.03
C THR A 62 -5.47 -11.33 -32.89
N GLN A 63 -4.62 -10.45 -33.41
CA GLN A 63 -4.90 -9.03 -33.47
C GLN A 63 -6.17 -8.84 -34.30
N GLN A 64 -7.27 -8.43 -33.66
CA GLN A 64 -8.36 -7.78 -34.37
C GLN A 64 -8.09 -6.28 -34.33
N PRO A 65 -7.97 -5.59 -35.48
CA PRO A 65 -7.79 -4.14 -35.50
C PRO A 65 -9.15 -3.50 -35.20
N LEU A 66 -9.45 -3.29 -33.92
CA LEU A 66 -10.56 -2.43 -33.52
C LEU A 66 -10.03 -0.99 -33.44
N THR A 67 -10.22 -0.29 -34.56
CA THR A 67 -10.14 1.16 -34.66
C THR A 67 -11.16 1.80 -33.73
N HIS A 68 -10.81 2.02 -32.45
CA HIS A 68 -11.54 2.93 -31.59
C HIS A 68 -10.53 3.80 -30.84
N THR A 69 -10.23 4.94 -31.47
CA THR A 69 -9.65 6.12 -30.84
C THR A 69 -10.51 6.49 -29.63
N HIS A 70 -10.03 6.22 -28.42
CA HIS A 70 -10.54 6.87 -27.23
C HIS A 70 -9.68 8.11 -26.96
N PRO A 71 -10.21 9.33 -27.18
CA PRO A 71 -9.47 10.54 -26.87
C PRO A 71 -9.25 10.64 -25.36
N CYS A 72 -8.00 10.85 -25.03
CA CYS A 72 -7.51 11.48 -23.83
C CYS A 72 -8.34 12.75 -23.50
N SER A 73 -8.49 12.99 -22.19
CA SER A 73 -8.79 14.30 -21.57
C SER A 73 -10.22 14.83 -21.70
N SER A 74 -10.90 14.97 -20.56
CA SER A 74 -11.28 16.29 -20.05
C SER A 74 -12.01 16.15 -18.71
N SER A 75 -11.35 16.57 -17.65
CA SER A 75 -11.93 16.81 -16.33
C SER A 75 -12.96 17.95 -16.41
N SER A 76 -14.24 17.62 -16.60
CA SER A 76 -15.32 18.58 -16.37
C SER A 76 -15.63 18.62 -14.87
N ILE A 77 -14.88 19.45 -14.14
CA ILE A 77 -15.24 19.81 -12.77
C ILE A 77 -16.62 20.47 -12.81
N PRO A 78 -17.66 19.94 -12.14
CA PRO A 78 -18.97 20.56 -12.13
C PRO A 78 -18.86 21.96 -11.51
N LYS A 79 -19.45 23.00 -12.13
CA LYS A 79 -19.40 24.40 -11.67
C LYS A 79 -19.78 24.59 -10.19
N ARG A 80 -20.52 23.63 -9.62
CA ARG A 80 -20.84 23.52 -8.20
C ARG A 80 -19.59 23.43 -7.30
N GLN A 81 -18.57 22.70 -7.71
CA GLN A 81 -17.30 22.58 -6.98
C GLN A 81 -16.52 23.91 -7.02
N GLN A 82 -16.48 24.60 -8.17
CA GLN A 82 -15.81 25.91 -8.27
C GLN A 82 -16.48 26.98 -7.40
N LYS A 83 -17.82 26.95 -7.26
CA LYS A 83 -18.52 27.85 -6.33
C LYS A 83 -18.21 27.50 -4.87
N GLN A 84 -18.22 26.22 -4.52
CA GLN A 84 -17.91 25.75 -3.18
C GLN A 84 -16.50 26.15 -2.73
N TRP A 85 -15.51 26.10 -3.62
CA TRP A 85 -14.14 26.53 -3.32
C TRP A 85 -14.00 28.04 -3.07
N LYS A 86 -14.82 28.87 -3.71
CA LYS A 86 -14.84 30.32 -3.48
C LYS A 86 -15.48 30.66 -2.12
N ASP A 87 -16.57 29.98 -1.78
CA ASP A 87 -17.27 30.16 -0.49
C ASP A 87 -16.38 29.74 0.70
N ILE A 88 -15.58 28.68 0.57
CA ILE A 88 -14.64 28.23 1.62
C ILE A 88 -13.47 29.20 1.79
N ARG A 89 -12.92 29.72 0.68
CA ARG A 89 -11.82 30.70 0.74
C ARG A 89 -12.25 32.04 1.34
N GLY A 90 -13.47 32.51 1.06
CA GLY A 90 -13.98 33.74 1.67
C GLY A 90 -14.06 33.63 3.20
N LYS A 91 -14.60 32.52 3.72
CA LYS A 91 -14.72 32.28 5.16
C LYS A 91 -13.39 32.33 5.92
N PHE A 92 -12.30 31.85 5.32
CA PHE A 92 -10.99 31.84 5.99
C PHE A 92 -10.28 33.20 5.95
N LEU A 93 -10.60 34.09 4.99
CA LEU A 93 -9.98 35.42 4.93
C LEU A 93 -10.67 36.43 5.86
N GLU A 94 -11.99 36.34 6.05
CA GLU A 94 -12.73 37.23 6.95
C GLU A 94 -12.42 36.98 8.44
N ASP A 95 -11.97 35.78 8.81
CA ASP A 95 -11.54 35.46 10.17
C ASP A 95 -10.11 35.95 10.50
N SER A 96 -9.41 36.55 9.53
CA SER A 96 -8.00 37.00 9.67
C SER A 96 -7.79 38.52 9.71
N GLU A 97 -8.86 39.32 9.67
CA GLU A 97 -8.85 40.76 9.94
C GLU A 97 -9.53 41.11 11.28
#